data_AF-A0A023GJ73-F1
#
_entry.id   AF-A0A023GJ73-F1
#
_cell.length_a   1.000
_cell.length_b   1.000
_cell.length_c   1.000
_cell.angle_alpha   90.00
_cell.angle_beta   90.00
_cell.angle_gamma   90.00
#
_symmetry.space_group_name_H-M   'P 1'
#
loop_
_entity.id
_entity.type
_entity.pdbx_description
1 polymer ?
#
loop_
_entity_poly.entity_id
_entity_poly.type
_entity_poly.pdbx_seq_one_letter_code
_entity_poly.pdbx_strand_id
1 'polypeptide(L)'
;TVYSEASQTELDKVADSVLRFEQQLAGLTASSNEREDINKIYVKTTIGKLQEQFSTFPLLELLNKEFSVANITLTKDDLVDLYALEYYEKLAKFLETASPVDLFNYAGYRVMLNLGGHASKIFRKALTDFKIAAYEYTHEKVRWKECITLMKEAMAEIIGYIYVLDKFSAEAKQEVENIAGKIKEAYIEILQSSEWMDNAEKEAAKNKLTEMAAKIGYPEWQLDIDYLEALYTHVPHHSTNSPFVKVWYDISQNNWINHLSKLRDSAARNSDWPVGPAEVNAFYTPYGNEIVYPAGILQPPFYEQGLPWSLKMGSLGAMMAHEMTHGFDLAGRRFDANGELVESQSGDTSESFETKARCFREQYGN
;
A
#
# COMPACT_ATOMS: atom_id res chain seq x y z
N THR A 1 -14.74 -33.31 2.15
CA THR A 1 -15.53 -34.27 2.97
C THR A 1 -15.03 -34.42 4.39
N VAL A 2 -13.92 -33.79 4.82
CA VAL A 2 -13.30 -34.02 6.15
C VAL A 2 -13.99 -33.28 7.31
N TYR A 3 -14.78 -32.23 7.05
CA TYR A 3 -15.42 -31.42 8.10
C TYR A 3 -16.96 -31.45 8.12
N SER A 4 -17.62 -32.21 7.23
CA SER A 4 -19.08 -32.36 7.29
C SER A 4 -19.56 -33.27 8.43
N GLU A 5 -18.63 -33.89 9.17
CA GLU A 5 -18.88 -34.83 10.27
C GLU A 5 -18.21 -34.41 11.59
N ALA A 6 -17.57 -33.23 11.65
CA ALA A 6 -16.91 -32.76 12.86
C ALA A 6 -17.94 -32.36 13.93
N SER A 7 -17.74 -32.83 15.16
CA SER A 7 -18.53 -32.44 16.32
C SER A 7 -18.27 -30.98 16.71
N GLN A 8 -19.21 -30.33 17.40
CA GLN A 8 -19.02 -28.96 17.89
C GLN A 8 -17.74 -28.84 18.73
N THR A 9 -17.45 -29.83 19.58
CA THR A 9 -16.23 -29.85 20.40
C THR A 9 -14.94 -29.91 19.57
N GLU A 10 -14.96 -30.57 18.41
CA GLU A 10 -13.80 -30.56 17.49
C GLU A 10 -13.65 -29.20 16.80
N LEU A 11 -14.76 -28.58 16.39
CA LEU A 11 -14.76 -27.23 15.82
C LEU A 11 -14.24 -26.19 16.82
N ASP A 12 -14.68 -26.25 18.08
CA ASP A 12 -14.23 -25.36 19.15
C ASP A 12 -12.72 -25.50 19.38
N LYS A 13 -12.19 -26.73 19.40
CA LYS A 13 -10.74 -26.97 19.52
C LYS A 13 -9.94 -26.38 18.36
N VAL A 14 -10.46 -26.46 17.14
CA VAL A 14 -9.81 -25.84 15.97
C VAL A 14 -9.85 -24.32 16.07
N ALA A 15 -10.99 -23.73 16.47
CA ALA A 15 -11.11 -22.30 16.67
C ALA A 15 -10.15 -21.77 17.76
N ASP A 16 -10.08 -22.46 18.90
CA ASP A 16 -9.16 -22.13 20.00
C ASP A 16 -7.69 -22.27 19.58
N SER A 17 -7.37 -23.29 18.77
CA SER A 17 -6.04 -23.48 18.18
C SER A 17 -5.64 -22.30 17.28
N VAL A 18 -6.53 -21.88 16.38
CA VAL A 18 -6.31 -20.72 15.49
C VAL A 18 -6.13 -19.43 16.30
N LEU A 19 -7.02 -19.16 17.26
CA LEU A 19 -6.96 -17.95 18.08
C LEU A 19 -5.67 -17.90 18.91
N ARG A 20 -5.31 -19.00 19.58
CA ARG A 20 -4.07 -19.08 20.36
C ARG A 20 -2.84 -18.85 19.47
N PHE A 21 -2.81 -19.44 18.28
CA PHE A 21 -1.71 -19.25 17.34
C PHE A 21 -1.59 -17.78 16.89
N GLU A 22 -2.71 -17.14 16.56
CA GLU A 22 -2.75 -15.72 16.18
C GLU A 22 -2.32 -14.79 17.33
N GLN A 23 -2.74 -15.08 18.57
CA GLN A 23 -2.29 -14.36 19.77
C GLN A 23 -0.77 -14.47 19.98
N GLN A 24 -0.20 -15.66 19.76
CA GLN A 24 1.25 -15.85 19.84
C GLN A 24 1.98 -15.02 18.78
N LEU A 25 1.52 -15.05 17.52
CA LEU A 25 2.06 -14.23 16.45
C LEU A 25 1.97 -12.73 16.76
N ALA A 26 0.81 -12.27 17.24
CA ALA A 26 0.62 -10.87 17.64
C ALA A 26 1.60 -10.46 18.76
N GLY A 27 1.87 -11.35 19.72
CA GLY A 27 2.87 -11.12 20.76
C GLY A 27 4.32 -11.00 20.27
N LEU A 28 4.61 -11.42 19.02
CA LEU A 28 5.93 -11.24 18.40
C LEU A 28 6.04 -9.90 17.67
N THR A 29 4.91 -9.30 17.28
CA THR A 29 4.89 -8.07 16.48
C THR A 29 5.27 -6.85 17.32
N ALA A 30 6.08 -5.98 16.74
CA ALA A 30 6.37 -4.68 17.33
C ALA A 30 5.12 -3.79 17.34
N SER A 31 4.97 -3.00 18.40
CA SER A 31 3.90 -2.00 18.52
C SER A 31 3.98 -0.96 17.39
N SER A 32 2.90 -0.20 17.17
CA SER A 32 2.92 0.86 16.15
C SER A 32 4.02 1.90 16.42
N ASN A 33 4.23 2.30 17.67
CA ASN A 33 5.24 3.29 18.06
C ASN A 33 6.67 2.80 17.76
N GLU A 34 6.95 1.51 17.96
CA GLU A 34 8.26 0.92 17.65
C GLU A 34 8.54 0.88 16.14
N ARG A 35 7.49 0.94 15.31
CA ARG A 35 7.57 0.89 13.85
C ARG A 35 7.61 2.27 13.19
N GLU A 36 7.48 3.36 13.94
CA GLU A 36 7.50 4.72 13.38
C GLU A 36 8.89 5.12 12.86
N ASP A 37 9.96 4.63 13.51
CA ASP A 37 11.33 4.98 13.15
C ASP A 37 11.89 4.01 12.11
N ILE A 38 11.70 4.34 10.83
CA ILE A 38 12.15 3.53 9.69
C ILE A 38 13.63 3.15 9.80
N ASN A 39 14.49 4.06 10.27
CA ASN A 39 15.93 3.79 10.40
C ASN A 39 16.26 2.67 11.41
N LYS A 40 15.36 2.39 12.36
CA LYS A 40 15.55 1.30 13.33
C LYS A 40 15.05 -0.04 12.80
N ILE A 41 14.04 -0.02 11.94
CA ILE A 41 13.36 -1.25 11.49
C ILE A 41 13.79 -1.68 10.09
N TYR A 42 14.38 -0.80 9.30
CA TYR A 42 14.82 -1.04 7.93
C TYR A 42 16.25 -1.57 7.88
N VAL A 43 16.44 -2.66 7.15
CA VAL A 43 17.74 -3.25 6.85
C VAL A 43 17.79 -3.60 5.37
N LYS A 44 18.75 -3.04 4.65
CA LYS A 44 19.08 -3.47 3.29
C LYS A 44 20.16 -4.53 3.34
N THR A 45 19.87 -5.72 2.82
CA THR A 45 20.79 -6.88 2.86
C THR A 45 20.63 -7.75 1.63
N THR A 46 21.30 -8.89 1.57
CA THR A 46 21.16 -9.87 0.48
C THR A 46 20.41 -11.12 0.93
N ILE A 47 19.79 -11.84 -0.01
CA ILE A 47 19.14 -13.13 0.27
C ILE A 47 20.14 -14.12 0.91
N GLY A 48 21.39 -14.12 0.45
CA GLY A 48 22.45 -14.97 1.01
C GLY A 48 22.70 -14.73 2.50
N LYS A 49 22.81 -13.46 2.91
CA LYS A 49 22.99 -13.09 4.33
C LYS A 49 21.78 -13.48 5.17
N LEU A 50 20.57 -13.28 4.64
CA LEU A 50 19.35 -13.71 5.32
C LEU A 50 19.29 -15.24 5.46
N GLN A 51 19.68 -15.99 4.43
CA GLN A 51 19.73 -17.46 4.48
C GLN A 51 20.72 -17.98 5.54
N GLU A 52 21.83 -17.29 5.77
CA GLU A 52 22.77 -17.60 6.85
C GLU A 52 22.16 -17.34 8.23
N GLN A 53 21.46 -16.21 8.39
CA GLN A 53 20.79 -15.84 9.65
C GLN A 53 19.60 -16.76 9.96
N PHE A 54 18.81 -17.13 8.95
CA PHE A 54 17.64 -17.99 9.04
C PHE A 54 17.95 -19.41 8.52
N SER A 55 19.03 -20.01 9.01
CA SER A 55 19.58 -21.27 8.49
C SER A 55 18.62 -22.48 8.53
N THR A 56 17.61 -22.45 9.40
CA THR A 56 16.58 -23.50 9.51
C THR A 56 15.48 -23.41 8.45
N PHE A 57 15.40 -22.30 7.71
CA PHE A 57 14.41 -22.07 6.66
C PHE A 57 15.09 -22.03 5.28
N PRO A 58 14.62 -22.79 4.28
CA PRO A 58 15.18 -22.76 2.93
C PRO A 58 14.70 -21.51 2.17
N LEU A 59 15.05 -20.32 2.66
CA LEU A 59 14.55 -19.02 2.20
C LEU A 59 14.75 -18.83 0.69
N LEU A 60 15.96 -19.08 0.17
CA LEU A 60 16.24 -18.90 -1.27
C LEU A 60 15.40 -19.86 -2.14
N GLU A 61 15.16 -21.09 -1.68
CA GLU A 61 14.33 -22.06 -2.38
C GLU A 61 12.86 -21.64 -2.37
N LEU A 62 12.35 -21.21 -1.21
CA LEU A 62 10.97 -20.73 -1.06
C LEU A 62 10.71 -19.51 -1.95
N LEU A 63 11.63 -18.55 -1.95
CA LEU A 63 11.53 -17.38 -2.81
C LEU A 63 11.62 -17.77 -4.29
N ASN A 64 12.56 -18.64 -4.69
CA ASN A 64 12.62 -19.10 -6.09
C ASN A 64 11.36 -19.86 -6.53
N LYS A 65 10.76 -20.65 -5.64
CA LYS A 65 9.47 -21.30 -5.91
C LYS A 65 8.39 -20.25 -6.18
N GLU A 66 8.32 -19.19 -5.38
CA GLU A 66 7.37 -18.11 -5.55
C GLU A 66 7.60 -17.33 -6.84
N PHE A 67 8.83 -16.90 -7.12
CA PHE A 67 9.20 -16.11 -8.29
C PHE A 67 9.18 -16.91 -9.61
N SER A 68 9.17 -18.24 -9.55
CA SER A 68 9.12 -19.10 -10.75
C SER A 68 7.87 -18.87 -11.60
N VAL A 69 6.75 -18.45 -11.00
CA VAL A 69 5.51 -18.15 -11.74
C VAL A 69 5.66 -16.96 -12.69
N ALA A 70 6.62 -16.08 -12.41
CA ALA A 70 6.98 -14.93 -13.24
C ALA A 70 8.26 -15.17 -14.06
N ASN A 71 8.75 -16.42 -14.14
CA ASN A 71 10.00 -16.79 -14.81
C ASN A 71 11.23 -16.03 -14.29
N ILE A 72 11.24 -15.68 -13.00
CA ILE A 72 12.38 -15.02 -12.35
C ILE A 72 13.12 -16.01 -11.47
N THR A 73 14.44 -16.07 -11.64
CA THR A 73 15.34 -16.80 -10.76
C THR A 73 16.11 -15.82 -9.89
N LEU A 74 16.01 -16.01 -8.58
CA LEU A 74 16.74 -15.25 -7.58
C LEU A 74 18.07 -15.93 -7.22
N THR A 75 19.03 -15.10 -6.85
CA THR A 75 20.38 -15.47 -6.46
C THR A 75 20.66 -15.05 -5.02
N LYS A 76 21.77 -15.51 -4.45
CA LYS A 76 22.20 -15.08 -3.11
C LYS A 76 22.57 -13.59 -3.03
N ASP A 77 22.89 -12.99 -4.17
CA ASP A 77 23.37 -11.61 -4.27
C ASP A 77 22.22 -10.60 -4.43
N ASP A 78 21.00 -11.08 -4.69
CA ASP A 78 19.82 -10.24 -4.77
C ASP A 78 19.57 -9.49 -3.46
N LEU A 79 19.28 -8.20 -3.61
CA LEU A 79 19.03 -7.29 -2.51
C LEU A 79 17.61 -7.47 -1.97
N VAL A 80 17.47 -7.33 -0.66
CA VAL A 80 16.21 -7.36 0.06
C VAL A 80 16.15 -6.13 0.96
N ASP A 81 15.11 -5.35 0.77
CA ASP A 81 14.71 -4.27 1.66
C ASP A 81 13.81 -4.89 2.74
N LEU A 82 14.39 -5.13 3.92
CA LEU A 82 13.72 -5.82 5.02
C LEU A 82 13.25 -4.84 6.08
N TYR A 83 11.97 -4.93 6.43
CA TYR A 83 11.41 -4.25 7.59
C TYR A 83 11.18 -5.25 8.72
N ALA A 84 11.47 -4.86 9.96
CA ALA A 84 11.23 -5.66 11.16
C ALA A 84 12.04 -6.97 11.23
N LEU A 85 13.37 -6.88 11.04
CA LEU A 85 14.28 -8.04 11.21
C LEU A 85 14.05 -8.80 12.52
N GLU A 86 13.88 -8.09 13.63
CA GLU A 86 13.64 -8.68 14.96
C GLU A 86 12.36 -9.53 15.01
N TYR A 87 11.30 -9.13 14.28
CA TYR A 87 10.09 -9.94 14.19
C TYR A 87 10.38 -11.28 13.51
N TYR A 88 11.14 -11.27 12.41
CA TYR A 88 11.49 -12.50 11.69
C TYR A 88 12.39 -13.41 12.52
N GLU A 89 13.31 -12.87 13.33
CA GLU A 89 14.10 -13.66 14.29
C GLU A 89 13.22 -14.35 15.34
N LYS A 90 12.29 -13.61 15.94
CA LYS A 90 11.30 -14.15 16.89
C LYS A 90 10.41 -15.20 16.22
N LEU A 91 9.96 -14.93 15.00
CA LEU A 91 9.09 -15.81 14.22
C LEU A 91 9.80 -17.12 13.85
N ALA A 92 11.04 -17.05 13.37
CA ALA A 92 11.84 -18.22 13.02
C ALA A 92 11.96 -19.17 14.23
N LYS A 93 12.32 -18.63 15.39
CA LYS A 93 12.41 -19.39 16.64
C LYS A 93 11.06 -19.94 17.10
N PHE A 94 9.99 -19.16 16.96
CA PHE A 94 8.64 -19.62 17.30
C PHE A 94 8.24 -20.83 16.44
N LEU A 95 8.45 -20.74 15.12
CA LEU A 95 8.07 -21.77 14.16
C LEU A 95 8.83 -23.09 14.35
N GLU A 96 10.04 -23.08 14.90
CA GLU A 96 10.78 -24.31 15.26
C GLU A 96 10.07 -25.16 16.33
N THR A 97 9.25 -24.53 17.17
CA THR A 97 8.53 -25.19 18.27
C THR A 97 7.00 -25.20 18.08
N ALA A 98 6.52 -24.52 17.04
CA ALA A 98 5.11 -24.44 16.72
C ALA A 98 4.52 -25.80 16.36
N SER A 99 3.30 -26.07 16.82
CA SER A 99 2.55 -27.26 16.41
C SER A 99 2.28 -27.21 14.90
N PRO A 100 2.70 -28.21 14.11
CA PRO A 100 2.38 -28.26 12.68
C PRO A 100 0.87 -28.25 12.40
N VAL A 101 0.07 -28.81 13.32
CA VAL A 101 -1.40 -28.80 13.22
C VAL A 101 -1.95 -27.40 13.45
N ASP A 102 -1.44 -26.67 14.45
CA ASP A 102 -1.88 -25.30 14.71
C ASP A 102 -1.50 -24.38 13.54
N LEU A 103 -0.28 -24.54 13.00
CA LEU A 103 0.17 -23.80 11.82
C LEU A 103 -0.70 -24.12 10.59
N PHE A 104 -1.01 -25.40 10.35
CA PHE A 104 -1.89 -25.81 9.25
C PHE A 104 -3.30 -25.22 9.40
N ASN A 105 -3.88 -25.27 10.59
CA ASN A 105 -5.20 -24.71 10.88
C ASN A 105 -5.21 -23.19 10.68
N TYR A 106 -4.18 -22.49 11.17
CA TYR A 106 -4.04 -21.05 11.01
C TYR A 106 -3.88 -20.67 9.53
N ALA A 107 -3.03 -21.37 8.77
CA ALA A 107 -2.87 -21.13 7.34
C ALA A 107 -4.20 -21.35 6.58
N GLY A 108 -4.93 -22.42 6.90
CA GLY A 108 -6.26 -22.68 6.35
C GLY A 108 -7.27 -21.57 6.69
N TYR A 109 -7.26 -21.08 7.93
CA TYR A 109 -8.07 -19.95 8.36
C TYR A 109 -7.76 -18.67 7.57
N ARG A 110 -6.48 -18.35 7.35
CA ARG A 110 -6.07 -17.19 6.53
C ARG A 110 -6.57 -17.30 5.09
N VAL A 111 -6.53 -18.49 4.49
CA VAL A 111 -7.11 -18.74 3.16
C VAL A 111 -8.63 -18.56 3.16
N MET A 112 -9.32 -19.07 4.19
CA MET A 112 -10.77 -18.91 4.32
C MET A 112 -11.19 -17.44 4.50
N LEU A 113 -10.44 -16.64 5.26
CA LEU A 113 -10.70 -15.20 5.38
C LEU A 113 -10.53 -14.48 4.03
N ASN A 114 -9.51 -14.84 3.26
CA ASN A 114 -9.23 -14.22 1.96
C ASN A 114 -10.30 -14.59 0.92
N LEU A 115 -10.69 -15.86 0.82
CA LEU A 115 -11.64 -16.33 -0.19
C LEU A 115 -13.11 -16.22 0.24
N GLY A 116 -13.39 -16.17 1.54
CA GLY A 116 -14.74 -16.26 2.10
C GLY A 116 -15.67 -15.15 1.61
N GLY A 117 -15.13 -13.95 1.38
CA GLY A 117 -15.86 -12.81 0.81
C GLY A 117 -16.36 -13.02 -0.63
N HIS A 118 -15.77 -13.97 -1.36
CA HIS A 118 -16.06 -14.25 -2.77
C HIS A 118 -16.84 -15.56 -2.96
N ALA A 119 -17.05 -16.32 -1.88
CA ALA A 119 -17.66 -17.63 -1.89
C ALA A 119 -19.19 -17.58 -1.73
N SER A 120 -19.78 -18.71 -1.31
CA SER A 120 -21.23 -18.84 -1.11
C SER A 120 -21.74 -17.88 -0.02
N LYS A 121 -23.06 -17.69 0.03
CA LYS A 121 -23.72 -16.82 1.02
C LYS A 121 -23.35 -17.18 2.47
N ILE A 122 -23.14 -18.47 2.77
CA ILE A 122 -22.82 -18.94 4.12
C ILE A 122 -21.46 -18.40 4.57
N PHE A 123 -20.44 -18.50 3.72
CA PHE A 123 -19.10 -17.96 4.01
C PHE A 123 -19.09 -16.44 4.11
N ARG A 124 -19.77 -15.75 3.17
CA ARG A 124 -19.88 -14.29 3.21
C ARG A 124 -20.55 -13.81 4.50
N LYS A 125 -21.64 -14.47 4.91
CA LYS A 125 -22.33 -14.15 6.17
C LYS A 125 -21.41 -14.36 7.37
N ALA A 126 -20.73 -15.51 7.46
CA ALA A 126 -19.82 -15.79 8.56
C ALA A 126 -18.69 -14.75 8.67
N LEU A 127 -18.12 -14.32 7.53
CA LEU A 127 -17.12 -13.26 7.50
C LEU A 127 -17.69 -11.91 7.93
N THR A 128 -18.91 -11.57 7.49
CA THR A 128 -19.59 -10.34 7.93
C THR A 128 -19.88 -10.36 9.43
N ASP A 129 -20.41 -11.47 9.97
CA ASP A 129 -20.66 -11.62 11.41
C ASP A 129 -19.38 -11.45 12.22
N PHE A 130 -18.27 -12.05 11.76
CA PHE A 130 -16.95 -11.86 12.36
C PHE A 130 -16.51 -10.38 12.34
N LYS A 131 -16.64 -9.70 11.19
CA LYS A 131 -16.27 -8.28 11.07
C LYS A 131 -17.13 -7.36 11.95
N ILE A 132 -18.42 -7.66 12.09
CA ILE A 132 -19.33 -6.94 12.99
C ILE A 132 -18.84 -7.09 14.45
N ALA A 133 -18.52 -8.31 14.86
CA ALA A 133 -18.05 -8.59 16.21
C ALA A 133 -16.66 -8.02 16.50
N ALA A 134 -15.74 -8.06 15.54
CA ALA A 134 -14.34 -7.70 15.74
C ALA A 134 -14.04 -6.20 15.53
N TYR A 135 -14.77 -5.51 14.65
CA TYR A 135 -14.42 -4.17 14.18
C TYR A 135 -15.58 -3.15 14.30
N GLU A 136 -16.60 -3.44 15.12
CA GLU A 136 -17.81 -2.63 15.27
C GLU A 136 -18.46 -2.25 13.92
N TYR A 137 -18.37 -3.14 12.95
CA TYR A 137 -18.90 -2.90 11.61
C TYR A 137 -20.43 -2.77 11.68
N THR A 138 -20.98 -1.63 11.29
CA THR A 138 -22.40 -1.32 11.59
C THR A 138 -23.38 -1.76 10.52
N HIS A 139 -22.97 -1.97 9.25
CA HIS A 139 -23.91 -2.22 8.16
C HIS A 139 -23.36 -3.07 7.00
N GLU A 140 -24.11 -4.09 6.59
CA GLU A 140 -23.87 -4.84 5.34
C GLU A 140 -24.08 -3.92 4.12
N LYS A 141 -23.09 -3.86 3.21
CA LYS A 141 -23.21 -3.09 1.97
C LYS A 141 -24.23 -3.77 1.05
N VAL A 142 -25.03 -2.97 0.33
CA VAL A 142 -25.89 -3.53 -0.73
C VAL A 142 -25.03 -4.22 -1.81
N ARG A 143 -25.50 -5.37 -2.32
CA ARG A 143 -24.70 -6.31 -3.12
C ARG A 143 -23.98 -5.68 -4.31
N TRP A 144 -24.62 -4.76 -5.03
CA TRP A 144 -23.99 -4.13 -6.19
C TRP A 144 -22.79 -3.26 -5.80
N LYS A 145 -22.83 -2.59 -4.63
CA LYS A 145 -21.70 -1.82 -4.11
C LYS A 145 -20.54 -2.74 -3.75
N GLU A 146 -20.81 -3.89 -3.15
CA GLU A 146 -19.77 -4.90 -2.90
C GLU A 146 -19.12 -5.34 -4.20
N CYS A 147 -19.90 -5.69 -5.22
CA CYS A 147 -19.38 -6.11 -6.51
C CYS A 147 -18.46 -5.04 -7.13
N ILE A 148 -18.85 -3.77 -7.09
CA ILE A 148 -18.02 -2.68 -7.60
C ILE A 148 -16.75 -2.51 -6.77
N THR A 149 -16.84 -2.55 -5.43
CA THR A 149 -15.65 -2.48 -4.56
C THR A 149 -14.66 -3.59 -4.88
N LEU A 150 -15.14 -4.83 -5.02
CA LEU A 150 -14.29 -5.96 -5.39
C LEU A 150 -13.64 -5.73 -6.75
N MET A 151 -14.42 -5.39 -7.78
CA MET A 151 -13.84 -5.17 -9.12
C MET A 151 -12.85 -4.00 -9.14
N LYS A 152 -13.06 -2.96 -8.32
CA LYS A 152 -12.10 -1.86 -8.15
C LYS A 152 -10.79 -2.32 -7.51
N GLU A 153 -10.85 -3.24 -6.54
CA GLU A 153 -9.66 -3.79 -5.87
C GLU A 153 -8.88 -4.76 -6.77
N ALA A 154 -9.57 -5.58 -7.58
CA ALA A 154 -8.92 -6.56 -8.45
C ALA A 154 -8.53 -6.03 -9.83
N MET A 155 -9.29 -5.08 -10.37
CA MET A 155 -9.11 -4.55 -11.72
C MET A 155 -9.14 -3.01 -11.75
N ALA A 156 -8.29 -2.40 -10.94
CA ALA A 156 -8.28 -0.96 -10.71
C ALA A 156 -8.09 -0.14 -12.00
N GLU A 157 -7.29 -0.64 -12.94
CA GLU A 157 -7.01 0.01 -14.22
C GLU A 157 -8.24 -0.01 -15.13
N ILE A 158 -8.98 -1.12 -15.20
CA ILE A 158 -10.20 -1.20 -16.02
C ILE A 158 -11.32 -0.33 -15.45
N ILE A 159 -11.50 -0.35 -14.13
CA ILE A 159 -12.48 0.54 -13.47
C ILE A 159 -12.06 2.00 -13.62
N GLY A 160 -10.75 2.28 -13.57
CA GLY A 160 -10.17 3.60 -13.84
C GLY A 160 -10.50 4.11 -15.25
N TYR A 161 -10.32 3.28 -16.27
CA TYR A 161 -10.67 3.62 -17.66
C TYR A 161 -12.13 4.04 -17.79
N ILE A 162 -13.06 3.22 -17.28
CA ILE A 162 -14.49 3.49 -17.34
C ILE A 162 -14.82 4.79 -16.59
N TYR A 163 -14.23 4.98 -15.40
CA TYR A 163 -14.46 6.17 -14.59
C TYR A 163 -13.97 7.45 -15.28
N VAL A 164 -12.74 7.43 -15.82
CA VAL A 164 -12.15 8.60 -16.49
C VAL A 164 -13.00 9.03 -17.68
N LEU A 165 -13.39 8.08 -18.54
CA LEU A 165 -14.21 8.39 -19.72
C LEU A 165 -15.56 9.05 -19.38
N ASP A 166 -16.15 8.71 -18.24
CA ASP A 166 -17.47 9.20 -17.84
C ASP A 166 -17.40 10.45 -16.93
N LYS A 167 -16.33 10.60 -16.14
CA LYS A 167 -16.32 11.55 -15.01
C LYS A 167 -15.17 12.57 -15.00
N PHE A 168 -14.13 12.43 -15.81
CA PHE A 168 -12.97 13.31 -15.69
C PHE A 168 -12.45 13.79 -17.05
N SER A 169 -12.47 15.12 -17.25
CA SER A 169 -12.10 15.74 -18.53
C SER A 169 -10.63 16.15 -18.58
N ALA A 170 -10.10 16.30 -19.80
CA ALA A 170 -8.73 16.77 -20.02
C ALA A 170 -8.53 18.22 -19.53
N GLU A 171 -9.56 19.06 -19.63
CA GLU A 171 -9.54 20.44 -19.14
C GLU A 171 -9.44 20.49 -17.61
N ALA A 172 -10.17 19.59 -16.92
CA ALA A 172 -10.05 19.45 -15.47
C ALA A 172 -8.63 19.02 -15.06
N LYS A 173 -8.05 18.06 -15.80
CA LYS A 173 -6.65 17.63 -15.58
C LYS A 173 -5.67 18.81 -15.67
N GLN A 174 -5.74 19.59 -16.75
CA GLN A 174 -4.86 20.75 -16.96
C GLN A 174 -5.03 21.83 -15.88
N GLU A 175 -6.27 22.10 -15.44
CA GLU A 175 -6.49 23.06 -14.36
C GLU A 175 -5.89 22.59 -13.03
N VAL A 176 -6.09 21.31 -12.69
CA VAL A 176 -5.55 20.71 -11.47
C VAL A 176 -4.02 20.67 -11.50
N GLU A 177 -3.41 20.38 -12.64
CA GLU A 177 -1.95 20.46 -12.83
C GLU A 177 -1.42 21.88 -12.58
N ASN A 178 -2.10 22.90 -13.09
CA ASN A 178 -1.75 24.30 -12.84
C ASN A 178 -1.89 24.68 -11.35
N ILE A 179 -2.92 24.18 -10.66
CA ILE A 179 -3.07 24.40 -9.21
C ILE A 179 -1.92 23.74 -8.46
N ALA A 180 -1.58 22.48 -8.78
CA ALA A 180 -0.46 21.76 -8.16
C ALA A 180 0.86 22.52 -8.33
N GLY A 181 1.11 23.07 -9.53
CA GLY A 181 2.27 23.93 -9.79
C GLY A 181 2.35 25.14 -8.85
N LYS A 182 1.23 25.86 -8.68
CA LYS A 182 1.16 27.03 -7.79
C LYS A 182 1.38 26.68 -6.32
N ILE A 183 0.84 25.56 -5.86
CA ILE A 183 1.04 25.09 -4.48
C ILE A 183 2.51 24.71 -4.27
N LYS A 184 3.15 24.03 -5.24
CA LYS A 184 4.58 23.71 -5.18
C LYS A 184 5.44 24.97 -5.09
N GLU A 185 5.18 25.98 -5.92
CA GLU A 185 5.89 27.27 -5.89
C GLU A 185 5.77 27.94 -4.52
N ALA A 186 4.55 28.06 -3.99
CA ALA A 186 4.31 28.65 -2.67
C ALA A 186 5.01 27.86 -1.54
N TYR A 187 5.05 26.53 -1.63
CA TYR A 187 5.73 25.71 -0.63
C TYR A 187 7.25 25.91 -0.70
N ILE A 188 7.85 26.00 -1.89
CA ILE A 188 9.27 26.33 -2.04
C ILE A 188 9.59 27.67 -1.38
N GLU A 189 8.76 28.70 -1.57
CA GLU A 189 8.94 30.00 -0.91
C GLU A 189 8.88 29.91 0.62
N ILE A 190 7.95 29.12 1.18
CA ILE A 190 7.83 28.88 2.62
C ILE A 190 9.07 28.16 3.17
N LEU A 191 9.57 27.12 2.49
CA LEU A 191 10.76 26.40 2.93
C LEU A 191 12.00 27.31 2.95
N GLN A 192 12.16 28.12 1.91
CA GLN A 192 13.31 29.01 1.75
C GLN A 192 13.31 30.16 2.78
N SER A 193 12.12 30.64 3.16
CA SER A 193 11.95 31.67 4.20
C SER A 193 12.00 31.16 5.65
N SER A 194 12.02 29.83 5.85
CA SER A 194 12.08 29.22 7.18
C SER A 194 13.29 29.66 8.00
N GLU A 195 13.10 30.10 9.25
CA GLU A 195 14.21 30.54 10.12
C GLU A 195 14.86 29.41 10.92
N TRP A 196 14.25 28.23 10.96
CA TRP A 196 14.69 27.10 11.80
C TRP A 196 15.47 26.03 11.04
N MET A 197 15.57 26.15 9.72
CA MET A 197 16.37 25.27 8.87
C MET A 197 17.65 26.00 8.44
N ASP A 198 18.77 25.28 8.45
CA ASP A 198 20.00 25.78 7.84
C ASP A 198 19.89 25.86 6.31
N ASN A 199 20.84 26.57 5.67
CA ASN A 199 20.80 26.77 4.22
C ASN A 199 21.00 25.48 3.41
N ALA A 200 21.73 24.49 3.94
CA ALA A 200 21.95 23.24 3.23
C ALA A 200 20.66 22.40 3.20
N GLU A 201 19.95 22.33 4.33
CA GLU A 201 18.66 21.65 4.42
C GLU A 201 17.59 22.36 3.58
N LYS A 202 17.59 23.71 3.54
CA LYS A 202 16.69 24.47 2.66
C LYS A 202 16.87 24.13 1.19
N GLU A 203 18.12 24.03 0.71
CA GLU A 203 18.38 23.65 -0.68
C GLU A 203 18.04 22.18 -0.94
N ALA A 204 18.32 21.28 0.00
CA ALA A 204 17.93 19.87 -0.11
C ALA A 204 16.40 19.73 -0.19
N ALA A 205 15.65 20.44 0.67
CA ALA A 205 14.20 20.40 0.70
C ALA A 205 13.58 21.01 -0.57
N LYS A 206 14.14 22.12 -1.08
CA LYS A 206 13.76 22.71 -2.37
C LYS A 206 14.03 21.75 -3.52
N ASN A 207 15.18 21.10 -3.56
CA ASN A 207 15.51 20.10 -4.58
C ASN A 207 14.49 18.96 -4.54
N LYS A 208 14.18 18.44 -3.35
CA LYS A 208 13.18 17.40 -3.17
C LYS A 208 11.79 17.80 -3.69
N LEU A 209 11.30 19.00 -3.35
CA LEU A 209 10.02 19.50 -3.89
C LEU A 209 10.05 19.69 -5.40
N THR A 210 11.18 20.15 -5.94
CA THR A 210 11.34 20.38 -7.38
C THR A 210 11.22 19.06 -8.14
N GLU A 211 11.97 18.04 -7.70
CA GLU A 211 11.97 16.69 -8.27
C GLU A 211 10.71 15.87 -7.92
N MET A 212 9.86 16.38 -7.03
CA MET A 212 8.65 15.68 -6.63
C MET A 212 7.67 15.55 -7.80
N ALA A 213 7.46 14.33 -8.27
CA ALA A 213 6.57 14.05 -9.39
C ALA A 213 5.11 14.16 -8.97
N ALA A 214 4.26 14.72 -9.84
CA ALA A 214 2.82 14.82 -9.61
C ALA A 214 2.06 14.02 -10.67
N LYS A 215 1.34 12.99 -10.23
CA LYS A 215 0.47 12.13 -11.02
C LYS A 215 -0.97 12.60 -10.85
N ILE A 216 -1.50 13.32 -11.85
CA ILE A 216 -2.83 13.95 -11.79
C ILE A 216 -3.86 13.21 -12.63
N GLY A 217 -4.98 12.84 -12.02
CA GLY A 217 -6.13 12.23 -12.66
C GLY A 217 -5.90 10.77 -13.05
N TYR A 218 -5.14 10.57 -14.13
CA TYR A 218 -4.86 9.27 -14.73
C TYR A 218 -3.59 9.29 -15.61
N PRO A 219 -2.90 8.14 -15.77
CA PRO A 219 -1.77 8.00 -16.70
C PRO A 219 -2.24 8.03 -18.16
N GLU A 220 -1.40 8.50 -19.08
CA GLU A 220 -1.76 8.53 -20.51
C GLU A 220 -2.10 7.13 -21.08
N TRP A 221 -1.39 6.08 -20.63
CA TRP A 221 -1.67 4.69 -21.03
C TRP A 221 -3.04 4.19 -20.56
N GLN A 222 -3.70 4.88 -19.62
CA GLN A 222 -5.00 4.49 -19.08
C GLN A 222 -6.09 4.45 -20.16
N LEU A 223 -5.94 5.24 -21.24
CA LEU A 223 -6.90 5.30 -22.35
C LEU A 223 -6.54 4.35 -23.50
N ASP A 224 -5.43 3.62 -23.39
CA ASP A 224 -4.98 2.64 -24.37
C ASP A 224 -5.55 1.24 -24.02
N ILE A 225 -6.54 0.79 -24.81
CA ILE A 225 -7.21 -0.49 -24.59
C ILE A 225 -6.23 -1.65 -24.77
N ASP A 226 -5.30 -1.59 -25.72
CA ASP A 226 -4.35 -2.68 -25.97
C ASP A 226 -3.40 -2.84 -24.78
N TYR A 227 -2.97 -1.71 -24.19
CA TYR A 227 -2.20 -1.72 -22.94
C TYR A 227 -3.00 -2.33 -21.79
N LEU A 228 -4.27 -1.93 -21.63
CA LEU A 228 -5.12 -2.47 -20.57
C LEU A 228 -5.38 -3.96 -20.72
N GLU A 229 -5.61 -4.46 -21.94
CA GLU A 229 -5.77 -5.89 -22.20
C GLU A 229 -4.47 -6.66 -21.88
N ALA A 230 -3.30 -6.08 -22.20
CA ALA A 230 -2.01 -6.67 -21.91
C ALA A 230 -1.78 -6.93 -20.40
N LEU A 231 -2.33 -6.06 -19.53
CA LEU A 231 -2.25 -6.22 -18.07
C LEU A 231 -2.97 -7.47 -17.54
N TYR A 232 -3.89 -8.06 -18.30
CA TYR A 232 -4.70 -9.20 -17.86
C TYR A 232 -4.49 -10.47 -18.70
N THR A 233 -3.34 -10.56 -19.39
CA THR A 233 -3.03 -11.67 -20.31
C THR A 233 -2.89 -13.03 -19.62
N HIS A 234 -2.63 -13.07 -18.31
CA HIS A 234 -2.58 -14.34 -17.56
C HIS A 234 -3.95 -14.79 -17.05
N VAL A 235 -5.00 -13.98 -17.18
CA VAL A 235 -6.36 -14.35 -16.77
C VAL A 235 -6.97 -15.32 -17.79
N PRO A 236 -7.35 -16.54 -17.39
CA PRO A 236 -8.02 -17.47 -18.29
C PRO A 236 -9.39 -16.94 -18.72
N HIS A 237 -9.86 -17.38 -19.89
CA HIS A 237 -11.20 -17.03 -20.35
C HIS A 237 -12.28 -17.59 -19.41
N HIS A 238 -13.14 -16.72 -18.90
CA HIS A 238 -14.28 -17.07 -18.07
C HIS A 238 -15.61 -16.85 -18.79
N SER A 239 -16.58 -17.73 -18.54
CA SER A 239 -17.98 -17.51 -18.93
C SER A 239 -18.78 -16.87 -17.80
N THR A 240 -19.99 -16.41 -18.10
CA THR A 240 -20.95 -15.91 -17.10
C THR A 240 -21.34 -16.94 -16.04
N ASN A 241 -21.11 -18.24 -16.29
CA ASN A 241 -21.38 -19.33 -15.36
C ASN A 241 -20.15 -19.73 -14.51
N SER A 242 -18.99 -19.09 -14.72
CA SER A 242 -17.80 -19.35 -13.92
C SER A 242 -18.04 -19.01 -12.45
N PRO A 243 -17.62 -19.85 -11.48
CA PRO A 243 -17.68 -19.50 -10.07
C PRO A 243 -16.91 -18.22 -9.79
N PHE A 244 -17.55 -17.22 -9.18
CA PHE A 244 -16.92 -15.91 -8.94
C PHE A 244 -15.62 -16.01 -8.14
N VAL A 245 -15.55 -16.90 -7.14
CA VAL A 245 -14.32 -17.17 -6.38
C VAL A 245 -13.16 -17.61 -7.27
N LYS A 246 -13.43 -18.36 -8.35
CA LYS A 246 -12.42 -18.79 -9.31
C LYS A 246 -11.96 -17.62 -10.18
N VAL A 247 -12.90 -16.81 -10.67
CA VAL A 247 -12.58 -15.59 -11.45
C VAL A 247 -11.70 -14.65 -10.63
N TRP A 248 -12.09 -14.40 -9.37
CA TRP A 248 -11.31 -13.57 -8.45
C TRP A 248 -9.90 -14.10 -8.21
N TYR A 249 -9.79 -15.41 -7.96
CA TYR A 249 -8.50 -16.06 -7.76
C TYR A 249 -7.61 -15.93 -9.01
N ASP A 250 -8.15 -16.18 -10.19
CA ASP A 250 -7.40 -16.11 -11.44
C ASP A 250 -6.92 -14.68 -11.75
N ILE A 251 -7.74 -13.64 -11.48
CA ILE A 251 -7.29 -12.24 -11.55
C ILE A 251 -6.21 -11.93 -10.49
N SER A 252 -6.37 -12.43 -9.27
CA SER A 252 -5.36 -12.21 -8.21
C SER A 252 -4.02 -12.86 -8.58
N GLN A 253 -4.04 -14.04 -9.21
CA GLN A 253 -2.83 -14.69 -9.72
C GLN A 253 -2.18 -13.89 -10.86
N ASN A 254 -2.96 -13.37 -11.80
CA ASN A 254 -2.45 -12.47 -12.84
C ASN A 254 -1.74 -11.25 -12.23
N ASN A 255 -2.39 -10.58 -11.29
CA ASN A 255 -1.83 -9.39 -10.64
C ASN A 255 -0.56 -9.72 -9.85
N TRP A 256 -0.50 -10.89 -9.23
CA TRP A 256 0.68 -11.38 -8.54
C TRP A 256 1.84 -11.67 -9.49
N ILE A 257 1.59 -12.35 -10.61
CA ILE A 257 2.60 -12.61 -11.65
C ILE A 257 3.16 -11.27 -12.18
N ASN A 258 2.29 -10.31 -12.51
CA ASN A 258 2.69 -8.99 -12.97
C ASN A 258 3.47 -8.21 -11.91
N HIS A 259 3.12 -8.37 -10.62
CA HIS A 259 3.86 -7.72 -9.54
C HIS A 259 5.28 -8.31 -9.42
N LEU A 260 5.40 -9.64 -9.44
CA LEU A 260 6.69 -10.31 -9.37
C LEU A 260 7.58 -10.00 -10.59
N SER A 261 7.00 -9.93 -11.79
CA SER A 261 7.75 -9.65 -13.03
C SER A 261 8.45 -8.29 -13.01
N LYS A 262 7.98 -7.34 -12.19
CA LYS A 262 8.59 -6.01 -12.05
C LYS A 262 9.96 -6.02 -11.38
N LEU A 263 10.35 -7.09 -10.68
CA LEU A 263 11.63 -7.11 -9.96
C LEU A 263 12.86 -6.87 -10.87
N ARG A 264 12.77 -7.26 -12.14
CA ARG A 264 13.86 -7.07 -13.14
C ARG A 264 13.52 -6.01 -14.18
N ASP A 265 12.38 -5.36 -14.02
CA ASP A 265 11.99 -4.29 -14.93
C ASP A 265 12.87 -3.07 -14.65
N SER A 266 13.43 -2.52 -15.73
CA SER A 266 14.22 -1.29 -15.69
C SER A 266 13.35 -0.05 -15.99
N ALA A 267 12.03 -0.19 -15.95
CA ALA A 267 11.09 0.89 -16.17
C ALA A 267 11.43 2.12 -15.31
N ALA A 268 11.14 3.30 -15.85
CA ALA A 268 11.44 4.56 -15.18
C ALA A 268 10.74 4.62 -13.81
N ARG A 269 11.44 5.17 -12.80
CA ARG A 269 11.00 5.29 -11.40
C ARG A 269 9.54 5.72 -11.18
N ASN A 270 8.96 6.48 -12.11
CA ASN A 270 7.62 7.09 -11.99
C ASN A 270 6.61 6.59 -13.05
N SER A 271 6.89 5.49 -13.77
CA SER A 271 5.98 4.99 -14.81
C SER A 271 4.74 4.27 -14.26
N ASP A 272 4.88 3.65 -13.09
CA ASP A 272 3.81 2.92 -12.42
C ASP A 272 2.85 3.84 -11.68
N TRP A 273 1.60 3.45 -11.49
CA TRP A 273 0.67 4.16 -10.60
C TRP A 273 0.34 3.28 -9.40
N PRO A 274 0.54 3.75 -8.16
CA PRO A 274 0.30 2.93 -6.97
C PRO A 274 -1.19 2.67 -6.72
N VAL A 275 -2.08 3.47 -7.33
CA VAL A 275 -3.53 3.38 -7.19
C VAL A 275 -4.22 3.68 -8.52
N GLY A 276 -5.40 3.10 -8.74
CA GLY A 276 -6.20 3.35 -9.92
C GLY A 276 -6.89 4.73 -9.91
N PRO A 277 -7.23 5.29 -11.09
CA PRO A 277 -7.87 6.61 -11.21
C PRO A 277 -9.20 6.79 -10.44
N ALA A 278 -9.96 5.72 -10.21
CA ALA A 278 -11.26 5.78 -9.52
C ALA A 278 -11.15 5.80 -7.98
N GLU A 279 -9.96 6.07 -7.43
CA GLU A 279 -9.74 6.18 -5.99
C GLU A 279 -10.15 7.55 -5.46
N VAL A 280 -10.85 7.57 -4.31
CA VAL A 280 -11.25 8.81 -3.64
C VAL A 280 -10.32 9.04 -2.47
N ASN A 281 -9.06 9.30 -2.80
CA ASN A 281 -8.00 9.61 -1.86
C ASN A 281 -6.83 10.28 -2.58
N ALA A 282 -5.82 10.77 -1.86
CA ALA A 282 -4.54 11.21 -2.42
C ALA A 282 -3.40 10.55 -1.64
N PHE A 283 -2.21 10.49 -2.24
CA PHE A 283 -1.09 9.75 -1.66
C PHE A 283 0.25 10.37 -2.01
N TYR A 284 1.15 10.48 -1.05
CA TYR A 284 2.58 10.61 -1.25
C TYR A 284 3.30 9.28 -1.07
N THR A 285 4.23 8.94 -1.98
CA THR A 285 5.11 7.78 -1.80
C THR A 285 6.57 8.24 -1.68
N PRO A 286 7.28 7.88 -0.59
CA PRO A 286 8.63 8.37 -0.34
C PRO A 286 9.67 7.82 -1.33
N TYR A 287 9.56 6.55 -1.71
CA TYR A 287 10.51 5.88 -2.61
C TYR A 287 10.49 6.44 -4.04
N GLY A 288 9.32 6.87 -4.52
CA GLY A 288 9.18 7.56 -5.80
C GLY A 288 9.34 9.09 -5.71
N ASN A 289 9.37 9.65 -4.49
CA ASN A 289 9.20 11.09 -4.25
C ASN A 289 8.07 11.64 -5.13
N GLU A 290 6.90 11.00 -5.04
CA GLU A 290 5.80 11.23 -5.96
C GLU A 290 4.49 11.39 -5.20
N ILE A 291 3.62 12.22 -5.77
CA ILE A 291 2.26 12.42 -5.28
C ILE A 291 1.28 11.97 -6.35
N VAL A 292 0.22 11.31 -5.91
CA VAL A 292 -0.87 10.84 -6.76
C VAL A 292 -2.19 11.46 -6.33
N TYR A 293 -2.85 12.13 -7.27
CA TYR A 293 -4.20 12.66 -7.13
C TYR A 293 -5.08 12.00 -8.20
N PRO A 294 -5.67 10.82 -7.91
CA PRO A 294 -6.55 10.10 -8.83
C PRO A 294 -7.76 10.94 -9.24
N ALA A 295 -8.31 10.68 -10.42
CA ALA A 295 -9.52 11.36 -10.91
C ALA A 295 -10.70 11.27 -9.92
N GLY A 296 -10.78 10.21 -9.12
CA GLY A 296 -11.80 9.98 -8.12
C GLY A 296 -11.80 11.01 -6.98
N ILE A 297 -10.67 11.58 -6.56
CA ILE A 297 -10.67 12.63 -5.53
C ILE A 297 -10.96 14.02 -6.11
N LEU A 298 -10.77 14.21 -7.42
CA LEU A 298 -10.92 15.48 -8.14
C LEU A 298 -12.38 15.76 -8.51
N GLN A 299 -13.24 15.77 -7.50
CA GLN A 299 -14.68 16.03 -7.61
C GLN A 299 -15.17 16.79 -6.36
N PRO A 300 -16.42 17.30 -6.31
CA PRO A 300 -16.96 17.93 -5.12
C PRO A 300 -16.87 17.02 -3.88
N PRO A 301 -16.56 17.54 -2.69
CA PRO A 301 -16.38 18.96 -2.36
C PRO A 301 -14.96 19.51 -2.64
N PHE A 302 -14.05 18.68 -3.14
CA PHE A 302 -12.64 19.06 -3.27
C PHE A 302 -12.38 19.91 -4.50
N TYR A 303 -12.95 19.53 -5.65
CA TYR A 303 -12.75 20.25 -6.91
C TYR A 303 -14.02 20.26 -7.76
N GLU A 304 -14.30 21.42 -8.35
CA GLU A 304 -15.27 21.57 -9.43
C GLU A 304 -14.83 22.72 -10.33
N GLN A 305 -15.03 22.56 -11.64
CA GLN A 305 -14.68 23.59 -12.61
C GLN A 305 -15.55 24.84 -12.38
N GLY A 306 -14.96 26.02 -12.57
CA GLY A 306 -15.67 27.30 -12.36
C GLY A 306 -15.81 27.76 -10.91
N LEU A 307 -15.39 26.98 -9.91
CA LEU A 307 -15.35 27.47 -8.52
C LEU A 307 -14.35 28.64 -8.37
N PRO A 308 -14.63 29.61 -7.48
CA PRO A 308 -13.70 30.67 -7.11
C PRO A 308 -12.37 30.11 -6.59
N TRP A 309 -11.27 30.82 -6.86
CA TRP A 309 -9.93 30.44 -6.40
C TRP A 309 -9.84 30.25 -4.89
N SER A 310 -10.59 31.02 -4.09
CA SER A 310 -10.61 30.85 -2.63
C SER A 310 -11.09 29.46 -2.20
N LEU A 311 -12.13 28.92 -2.86
CA LEU A 311 -12.61 27.57 -2.58
C LEU A 311 -11.62 26.53 -3.08
N LYS A 312 -11.14 26.66 -4.33
CA LYS A 312 -10.16 25.72 -4.91
C LYS A 312 -8.90 25.61 -4.07
N MET A 313 -8.36 26.74 -3.59
CA MET A 313 -7.16 26.72 -2.74
C MET A 313 -7.46 26.20 -1.33
N GLY A 314 -8.64 26.52 -0.77
CA GLY A 314 -9.03 26.06 0.56
C GLY A 314 -9.33 24.56 0.65
N SER A 315 -9.81 23.94 -0.44
CA SER A 315 -10.08 22.50 -0.53
C SER A 315 -8.94 21.75 -1.22
N LEU A 316 -8.88 21.81 -2.55
CA LEU A 316 -7.90 21.09 -3.36
C LEU A 316 -6.47 21.54 -3.04
N GLY A 317 -6.24 22.85 -2.93
CA GLY A 317 -4.91 23.39 -2.60
C GLY A 317 -4.39 22.91 -1.24
N ALA A 318 -5.25 22.89 -0.22
CA ALA A 318 -4.92 22.37 1.11
C ALA A 318 -4.61 20.87 1.09
N MET A 319 -5.42 20.07 0.38
CA MET A 319 -5.16 18.65 0.16
C MET A 319 -3.83 18.43 -0.59
N MET A 320 -3.54 19.26 -1.59
CA MET A 320 -2.29 19.14 -2.34
C MET A 320 -1.06 19.46 -1.47
N ALA A 321 -1.18 20.50 -0.65
CA ALA A 321 -0.14 20.84 0.31
C ALA A 321 0.05 19.72 1.34
N HIS A 322 -1.03 19.07 1.80
CA HIS A 322 -0.96 17.93 2.72
C HIS A 322 -0.08 16.80 2.19
N GLU A 323 -0.32 16.35 0.95
CA GLU A 323 0.49 15.30 0.34
C GLU A 323 1.95 15.75 0.08
N MET A 324 2.18 17.00 -0.31
CA MET A 324 3.55 17.53 -0.40
C MET A 324 4.25 17.53 0.96
N THR A 325 3.51 17.84 2.03
CA THR A 325 4.03 17.86 3.40
C THR A 325 4.38 16.47 3.91
N HIS A 326 3.74 15.41 3.43
CA HIS A 326 4.19 14.04 3.71
C HIS A 326 5.63 13.78 3.24
N GLY A 327 6.13 14.51 2.24
CA GLY A 327 7.55 14.49 1.87
C GLY A 327 8.50 15.03 2.94
N PHE A 328 7.99 15.74 3.94
CA PHE A 328 8.77 16.43 4.98
C PHE A 328 8.31 16.09 6.40
N ASP A 329 7.39 15.14 6.56
CA ASP A 329 6.95 14.67 7.87
C ASP A 329 8.02 13.78 8.54
N LEU A 330 7.66 13.18 9.69
CA LEU A 330 8.56 12.32 10.46
C LEU A 330 9.21 11.20 9.64
N ALA A 331 8.46 10.61 8.71
CA ALA A 331 8.92 9.52 7.85
C ALA A 331 9.49 10.06 6.54
N GLY A 332 8.77 10.95 5.86
CA GLY A 332 9.15 11.45 4.54
C GLY A 332 10.47 12.21 4.55
N ARG A 333 10.80 12.96 5.61
CA ARG A 333 12.08 13.69 5.73
C ARG A 333 13.32 12.79 5.66
N ARG A 334 13.15 11.48 5.88
CA ARG A 334 14.23 10.48 5.84
C ARG A 334 14.63 10.11 4.41
N PHE A 335 13.91 10.60 3.41
CA PHE A 335 14.15 10.30 2.01
C PHE A 335 14.63 11.55 1.27
N ASP A 336 15.59 11.40 0.36
CA ASP A 336 16.01 12.49 -0.50
C ASP A 336 15.08 12.67 -1.72
N ALA A 337 15.50 13.51 -2.68
CA ALA A 337 14.79 13.71 -3.95
C ALA A 337 14.72 12.43 -4.80
N ASN A 338 15.69 11.53 -4.63
CA ASN A 338 15.77 10.23 -5.29
C ASN A 338 15.01 9.13 -4.55
N GLY A 339 14.34 9.47 -3.44
CA GLY A 339 13.57 8.51 -2.64
C GLY A 339 14.48 7.48 -1.99
N GLU A 340 15.76 7.81 -1.84
CA GLU A 340 16.72 7.02 -1.11
C GLU A 340 16.72 7.46 0.35
N LEU A 341 16.81 6.48 1.25
CA LEU A 341 16.96 6.76 2.67
C LEU A 341 18.29 7.45 2.92
N VAL A 342 18.25 8.63 3.54
CA VAL A 342 19.42 9.39 3.95
C VAL A 342 19.65 9.29 5.46
N GLU A 343 20.89 9.07 5.85
CA GLU A 343 21.30 9.11 7.24
C GLU A 343 21.32 10.57 7.73
N SER A 344 20.59 10.82 8.83
CA SER A 344 20.56 12.03 9.66
C SER A 344 20.70 13.40 8.96
N GLN A 345 19.63 14.18 9.00
CA GLN A 345 19.71 15.64 8.83
C GLN A 345 20.68 16.26 9.84
N SER A 346 21.20 17.45 9.55
CA SER A 346 22.10 18.21 10.43
C SER A 346 21.53 18.31 11.85
N GLY A 347 22.41 18.25 12.87
CA GLY A 347 22.00 18.15 14.27
C GLY A 347 21.01 19.25 14.69
N ASP A 348 21.32 20.50 14.36
CA ASP A 348 20.52 21.67 14.76
C ASP A 348 19.14 21.70 14.07
N THR A 349 19.08 21.37 12.78
CA THR A 349 17.81 21.33 12.04
C THR A 349 16.95 20.14 12.49
N SER A 350 17.56 18.99 12.75
CA SER A 350 16.84 17.82 13.26
C SER A 350 16.30 18.05 14.68
N GLU A 351 17.07 18.69 15.57
CA GLU A 351 16.58 19.03 16.91
C GLU A 351 15.43 20.05 16.86
N SER A 352 15.55 21.04 15.99
CA SER A 352 14.50 22.04 15.75
C SER A 352 13.21 21.39 15.21
N PHE A 353 13.35 20.43 14.28
CA PHE A 353 12.21 19.64 13.79
C PHE A 353 11.51 18.89 14.92
N GLU A 354 12.26 18.11 15.73
CA GLU A 354 11.68 17.32 16.82
C GLU A 354 11.00 18.21 17.87
N THR A 355 11.55 19.39 18.14
CA THR A 355 10.95 20.39 19.04
C THR A 355 9.60 20.88 18.51
N LYS A 356 9.51 21.17 17.21
CA LYS A 356 8.26 21.60 16.57
C LYS A 356 7.24 20.45 16.48
N ALA A 357 7.68 19.25 16.13
CA ALA A 357 6.83 18.06 16.09
C ALA A 357 6.23 17.75 17.46
N ARG A 358 6.98 17.96 18.54
CA ARG A 358 6.49 17.79 19.92
C ARG A 358 5.28 18.67 20.24
N CYS A 359 5.25 19.92 19.78
CA CYS A 359 4.11 20.81 19.95
C CYS A 359 2.82 20.19 19.39
N PHE A 360 2.89 19.58 18.21
CA PHE A 360 1.74 18.87 17.62
C PHE A 360 1.38 17.60 18.41
N ARG A 361 2.36 16.82 18.86
CA ARG A 361 2.09 15.64 19.72
C ARG A 361 1.36 16.04 21.00
N GLU A 362 1.76 17.14 21.62
CA GLU A 362 1.10 17.68 22.82
C GLU A 362 -0.30 18.21 22.50
N GLN A 363 -0.48 18.90 21.37
CA GLN A 363 -1.78 19.43 20.96
C GLN A 363 -2.82 18.32 20.73
N TYR A 364 -2.46 17.27 19.98
CA TYR A 364 -3.37 16.19 19.59
C TYR A 364 -3.42 15.02 20.58
N GLY A 365 -2.49 14.99 21.55
CA GLY A 365 -2.45 14.00 22.62
C GLY A 365 -3.23 14.40 23.88
N ASN A 366 -3.65 15.67 23.98
CA ASN A 366 -4.62 16.17 24.96
C ASN A 366 -6.05 15.94 24.47
#